data_AF-A0A7V1EJ78-F1
#
_entry.id   AF-A0A7V1EJ78-F1
#
_cell.length_a   1.000
_cell.length_b   1.000
_cell.length_c   1.000
_cell.angle_alpha   90.00
_cell.angle_beta   90.00
_cell.angle_gamma   90.00
#
_symmetry.space_group_name_H-M   'P 1'
#
loop_
_entity.id
_entity.type
_entity.pdbx_description
1 polymer ?
#
loop_
_entity_poly.entity_id
_entity_poly.type
_entity_poly.pdbx_seq_one_letter_code
_entity_poly.pdbx_strand_id
1 'polypeptide(L)'
;MTLLGMEPLESSLRIATVVVPISLYFLLLGFLNSRRNPQLLSGRQDFSLLMVALSPLAFGPVMHYINGGLWMVPACAVLLIGGIWMLAPRGRIWVVYNLPLSSTSQTVIDTFRAMGRSACKTDRGIELEQKRAFVEISGFPLLRNVSLQLVGGDEELWRTFESHLSARLKKIETDPSPMAVSLLLVATVMIVAPMALMVRNAPEIVRILTDLF
;
A
#
# COMPACT_ATOMS: atom_id res chain seq x y z
N MET A 1 16.21 -11.61 -43.15
CA MET A 1 15.55 -12.75 -42.48
C MET A 1 15.85 -12.73 -40.97
N THR A 2 15.79 -11.54 -40.34
CA THR A 2 16.32 -11.27 -38.98
C THR A 2 15.34 -10.47 -38.10
N LEU A 3 14.12 -10.18 -38.59
CA LEU A 3 13.12 -9.41 -37.83
C LEU A 3 12.21 -10.27 -36.93
N LEU A 4 12.17 -11.59 -37.12
CA LEU A 4 11.25 -12.48 -36.37
C LEU A 4 11.75 -12.88 -34.96
N GLY A 5 12.99 -12.55 -34.58
CA GLY A 5 13.58 -12.95 -33.29
C GLY A 5 13.43 -11.94 -32.14
N MET A 6 13.09 -10.66 -32.40
CA MET A 6 13.04 -9.62 -31.37
C MET A 6 11.66 -9.42 -30.73
N GLU A 7 10.59 -9.78 -31.44
CA GLU A 7 9.19 -9.73 -30.98
C GLU A 7 8.94 -10.39 -29.59
N PRO A 8 9.50 -11.58 -29.26
CA PRO A 8 9.22 -12.24 -27.98
C PRO A 8 9.87 -11.55 -26.77
N LEU A 9 11.05 -10.93 -26.95
CA LEU A 9 11.73 -10.20 -25.88
C LEU A 9 11.01 -8.91 -25.53
N GLU A 10 10.58 -8.17 -26.55
CA GLU A 10 9.84 -6.93 -26.36
C GLU A 10 8.50 -7.18 -25.66
N SER A 11 7.79 -8.22 -26.08
CA SER A 11 6.53 -8.64 -25.45
C SER A 11 6.71 -9.01 -23.97
N SER A 12 7.75 -9.79 -23.67
CA SER A 12 8.06 -10.21 -22.29
C SER A 12 8.42 -9.03 -21.39
N LEU A 13 9.21 -8.08 -21.90
CA LEU A 13 9.58 -6.87 -21.17
C LEU A 13 8.35 -5.99 -20.88
N ARG A 14 7.48 -5.78 -21.86
CA ARG A 14 6.22 -5.03 -21.68
C ARG A 14 5.33 -5.66 -20.60
N ILE A 15 5.19 -6.98 -20.61
CA ILE A 15 4.44 -7.72 -19.57
C ILE A 15 5.08 -7.49 -18.20
N ALA A 16 6.41 -7.65 -18.08
CA ALA A 16 7.12 -7.46 -16.82
C ALA A 16 6.95 -6.03 -16.27
N THR A 17 7.04 -5.00 -17.11
CA THR A 17 6.87 -3.60 -16.70
C THR A 17 5.50 -3.32 -16.07
N VAL A 18 4.44 -4.02 -16.52
CA VAL A 18 3.09 -3.85 -15.96
C VAL A 18 2.86 -4.77 -14.76
N VAL A 19 3.32 -6.01 -14.84
CA VAL A 19 3.05 -7.04 -13.82
C VAL A 19 3.83 -6.80 -12.54
N VAL A 20 5.11 -6.38 -12.63
CA VAL A 20 5.98 -6.22 -11.45
C VAL A 20 5.43 -5.20 -10.45
N PRO A 21 5.03 -3.96 -10.83
CA PRO A 21 4.48 -2.99 -9.87
C PRO A 21 3.20 -3.49 -9.17
N ILE A 22 2.30 -4.13 -9.93
CA ILE A 22 1.05 -4.67 -9.39
C ILE A 22 1.34 -5.81 -8.40
N SER A 23 2.28 -6.68 -8.75
CA SER A 23 2.69 -7.77 -7.88
C SER A 23 3.34 -7.27 -6.58
N LEU A 24 4.16 -6.22 -6.67
CA LEU A 24 4.77 -5.57 -5.50
C LEU A 24 3.71 -4.95 -4.60
N TYR A 25 2.69 -4.31 -5.18
CA TYR A 25 1.55 -3.79 -4.42
C TYR A 25 0.82 -4.90 -3.65
N PHE A 26 0.48 -6.03 -4.31
CA PHE A 26 -0.13 -7.17 -3.63
C PHE A 26 0.77 -7.81 -2.59
N LEU A 27 2.08 -7.86 -2.84
CA LEU A 27 3.05 -8.36 -1.87
C LEU A 27 3.05 -7.50 -0.60
N LEU A 28 3.12 -6.17 -0.74
CA LEU A 28 3.07 -5.23 0.37
C LEU A 28 1.75 -5.33 1.14
N LEU A 29 0.62 -5.36 0.42
CA LEU A 29 -0.70 -5.48 1.01
C LEU A 29 -0.89 -6.80 1.76
N GLY A 30 -0.41 -7.91 1.18
CA GLY A 30 -0.38 -9.23 1.80
C GLY A 30 0.51 -9.25 3.05
N PHE A 31 1.67 -8.61 3.01
CA PHE A 31 2.58 -8.52 4.16
C PHE A 31 1.99 -7.70 5.31
N LEU A 32 1.38 -6.55 5.01
CA LEU A 32 0.67 -5.74 6.00
C LEU A 32 -0.47 -6.52 6.67
N ASN A 33 -1.21 -7.31 5.89
CA ASN A 33 -2.33 -8.12 6.38
C ASN A 33 -1.96 -9.47 7.01
N SER A 34 -0.71 -9.91 6.85
CA SER A 34 -0.22 -11.16 7.45
C SER A 34 0.39 -10.98 8.84
N ARG A 35 0.54 -9.74 9.32
CA ARG A 35 1.11 -9.48 10.65
C ARG A 35 0.13 -9.90 11.75
N ARG A 36 0.68 -10.49 12.81
CA ARG A 36 -0.08 -10.95 13.99
C ARG A 36 -0.76 -9.83 14.76
N ASN A 37 -0.23 -8.61 14.68
CA ASN A 37 -0.77 -7.45 15.38
C ASN A 37 -1.29 -6.44 14.36
N PRO A 38 -2.51 -5.88 14.57
CA PRO A 38 -3.04 -4.83 13.74
C PRO A 38 -2.08 -3.65 13.62
N GLN A 39 -1.95 -3.12 12.41
CA GLN A 39 -1.09 -1.96 12.14
C GLN A 39 -1.92 -0.72 11.91
N LEU A 40 -1.57 0.36 12.61
CA LEU A 40 -2.09 1.69 12.35
C LEU A 40 -1.12 2.41 11.41
N LEU A 41 -1.57 2.75 10.21
CA LEU A 41 -0.84 3.63 9.30
C LEU A 41 -1.59 4.95 9.17
N SER A 42 -0.84 6.06 9.12
CA SER A 42 -1.44 7.33 8.70
C SER A 42 -1.80 7.26 7.22
N GLY A 43 -2.82 8.02 6.79
CA GLY A 43 -3.21 8.10 5.38
C GLY A 43 -2.07 8.56 4.48
N ARG A 44 -1.14 9.38 4.99
CA ARG A 44 0.08 9.77 4.27
C ARG A 44 1.03 8.59 4.07
N GLN A 45 1.23 7.75 5.08
CA GLN A 45 2.09 6.56 4.98
C GLN A 45 1.50 5.54 4.02
N ASP A 46 0.20 5.24 4.12
CA ASP A 46 -0.48 4.33 3.19
C ASP A 46 -0.41 4.85 1.74
N PHE A 47 -0.74 6.12 1.53
CA PHE A 47 -0.63 6.76 0.22
C PHE A 47 0.80 6.73 -0.34
N SER A 48 1.81 6.95 0.50
CA SER A 48 3.22 6.89 0.09
C SER A 48 3.62 5.49 -0.33
N LEU A 49 3.19 4.46 0.41
CA LEU A 49 3.45 3.06 0.05
C LEU A 49 2.82 2.71 -1.30
N LEU A 50 1.57 3.12 -1.53
CA LEU A 50 0.86 2.91 -2.79
C LEU A 50 1.55 3.62 -3.95
N MET A 51 1.92 4.90 -3.77
CA MET A 51 2.62 5.68 -4.79
C MET A 51 3.99 5.10 -5.12
N VAL A 52 4.76 4.66 -4.13
CA VAL A 52 6.07 4.02 -4.37
C VAL A 52 5.90 2.70 -5.12
N ALA A 53 4.95 1.85 -4.70
CA ALA A 53 4.70 0.57 -5.34
C ALA A 53 4.26 0.70 -6.81
N LEU A 54 3.44 1.71 -7.11
CA LEU A 54 2.93 1.97 -8.47
C LEU A 54 3.82 2.90 -9.30
N SER A 55 4.84 3.52 -8.70
CA SER A 55 5.71 4.48 -9.39
C SER A 55 6.37 3.93 -10.67
N PRO A 56 6.80 2.66 -10.77
CA PRO A 56 7.41 2.18 -12.01
C PRO A 56 6.41 2.11 -13.16
N LEU A 57 5.11 1.92 -12.88
CA LEU A 57 4.06 1.94 -13.88
C LEU A 57 3.88 3.35 -14.48
N ALA A 58 4.02 4.38 -13.65
CA ALA A 58 3.91 5.78 -14.09
C ALA A 58 5.18 6.26 -14.81
N PHE A 59 6.37 5.98 -14.25
CA PHE A 59 7.62 6.51 -14.79
C PHE A 59 8.23 5.64 -15.89
N GLY A 60 7.97 4.35 -15.93
CA GLY A 60 8.55 3.43 -16.91
C GLY A 60 8.35 3.88 -18.37
N PRO A 61 7.10 4.10 -18.81
CA PRO A 61 6.82 4.56 -20.18
C PRO A 61 7.44 5.94 -20.48
N VAL A 62 7.43 6.85 -19.50
CA VAL A 62 8.00 8.20 -19.65
C VAL A 62 9.51 8.15 -19.86
N MET A 63 10.21 7.33 -19.06
CA MET A 63 11.65 7.11 -19.20
C MET A 63 11.99 6.51 -20.57
N HIS A 64 11.19 5.56 -21.04
CA HIS A 64 11.39 4.92 -22.34
C HIS A 64 11.18 5.91 -23.49
N TYR A 65 10.13 6.73 -23.45
CA TYR A 65 9.82 7.69 -24.52
C TYR A 65 10.85 8.82 -24.65
N ILE A 66 11.41 9.29 -23.53
CA ILE A 66 12.35 10.41 -23.51
C ILE A 66 13.79 9.95 -23.80
N ASN A 67 14.02 8.64 -23.98
CA ASN A 67 15.35 8.02 -24.06
C ASN A 67 16.24 8.46 -22.88
N GLY A 68 15.68 8.33 -21.68
CA GLY A 68 16.22 8.95 -20.49
C GLY A 68 17.61 8.47 -20.11
N GLY A 69 18.57 9.40 -20.07
CA GLY A 69 19.87 9.16 -19.45
C GLY A 69 19.74 8.92 -17.95
N LEU A 70 20.84 8.47 -17.32
CA LEU A 70 20.89 8.14 -15.89
C LEU A 70 20.39 9.27 -14.96
N TRP A 71 20.49 10.53 -15.39
CA TRP A 71 20.00 11.71 -14.67
C TRP A 71 18.48 11.76 -14.51
N MET A 72 17.71 11.03 -15.32
CA MET A 72 16.26 11.00 -15.17
C MET A 72 15.80 10.19 -13.95
N VAL A 73 16.61 9.24 -13.46
CA VAL A 73 16.28 8.48 -12.24
C VAL A 73 16.12 9.40 -11.02
N PRO A 74 17.10 10.26 -10.67
CA PRO A 74 16.91 11.20 -9.57
C PRO A 74 15.83 12.24 -9.87
N ALA A 75 15.63 12.65 -11.13
CA ALA A 75 14.53 13.55 -11.48
C ALA A 75 13.15 12.93 -11.19
N CYS A 76 12.93 11.68 -11.59
CA CYS A 76 11.73 10.92 -11.27
C CYS A 76 11.55 10.73 -9.76
N ALA A 77 12.63 10.48 -9.02
CA ALA A 77 12.57 10.36 -7.56
C ALA A 77 12.15 11.68 -6.90
N VAL A 78 12.70 12.82 -7.33
CA VAL A 78 12.31 14.15 -6.84
C VAL A 78 10.85 14.45 -7.17
N LEU A 79 10.41 14.16 -8.40
CA LEU A 79 9.01 14.31 -8.81
C LEU A 79 8.07 13.43 -7.99
N LEU A 80 8.44 12.18 -7.72
CA LEU A 80 7.66 11.26 -6.89
C LEU A 80 7.54 11.77 -5.46
N ILE A 81 8.64 12.19 -4.83
CA ILE A 81 8.65 12.72 -3.46
C ILE A 81 7.82 14.01 -3.39
N GLY A 82 7.99 14.93 -4.33
CA GLY A 82 7.21 16.17 -4.42
C GLY A 82 5.73 15.89 -4.63
N GLY A 83 5.40 14.95 -5.53
CA GLY A 83 4.04 14.50 -5.79
C GLY A 83 3.39 13.87 -4.56
N ILE A 84 4.11 13.00 -3.84
CA ILE A 84 3.64 12.44 -2.57
C ILE A 84 3.39 13.56 -1.56
N TRP A 85 4.32 14.51 -1.40
CA TRP A 85 4.15 15.58 -0.43
C TRP A 85 2.99 16.55 -0.76
N MET A 86 2.74 16.77 -2.05
CA MET A 86 1.67 17.63 -2.55
C MET A 86 0.30 16.95 -2.52
N LEU A 87 0.22 15.69 -2.95
CA LEU A 87 -1.04 14.95 -3.13
C LEU A 87 -1.44 14.12 -1.92
N ALA A 88 -0.51 13.79 -1.01
CA ALA A 88 -0.86 12.99 0.15
C ALA A 88 -1.93 13.69 0.98
N PRO A 89 -2.98 12.95 1.41
CA PRO A 89 -4.05 13.53 2.18
C PRO A 89 -3.49 14.16 3.45
N ARG A 90 -3.74 15.47 3.62
CA ARG A 90 -3.36 16.23 4.83
C ARG A 90 -4.35 16.03 5.98
N GLY A 91 -5.38 15.22 5.76
CA GLY A 91 -6.43 14.93 6.74
C GLY A 91 -5.98 13.96 7.83
N ARG A 92 -6.76 13.93 8.91
CA ARG A 92 -6.63 13.03 10.06
C ARG A 92 -7.24 11.67 9.73
N ILE A 93 -6.64 11.03 8.73
CA ILE A 93 -7.05 9.71 8.22
C ILE A 93 -6.01 8.70 8.69
N TRP A 94 -6.47 7.60 9.27
CA TRP A 94 -5.65 6.44 9.58
C TRP A 94 -6.28 5.19 8.98
N VAL A 95 -5.46 4.21 8.64
CA VAL A 95 -5.90 2.92 8.15
C VAL A 95 -5.39 1.86 9.13
N VAL A 96 -6.31 1.09 9.68
CA VAL A 96 -6.04 -0.07 10.52
C VAL A 96 -6.09 -1.32 9.65
N TYR A 97 -4.96 -2.03 9.57
CA TYR A 97 -4.86 -3.28 8.80
C TYR A 97 -5.07 -4.50 9.69
N ASN A 98 -5.61 -5.57 9.10
CA ASN A 98 -5.86 -6.85 9.74
C ASN A 98 -6.76 -6.78 11.00
N LEU A 99 -7.78 -5.91 11.02
CA LEU A 99 -8.75 -5.85 12.12
C LEU A 99 -10.19 -5.69 11.60
N PRO A 100 -11.14 -6.55 12.01
CA PRO A 100 -12.55 -6.40 11.61
C PRO A 100 -13.14 -5.05 12.04
N LEU A 101 -14.16 -4.59 11.29
CA LEU A 101 -14.85 -3.33 11.55
C LEU A 101 -15.45 -3.25 12.96
N SER A 102 -16.08 -4.33 13.43
CA SER A 102 -16.67 -4.41 14.77
C SER A 102 -15.62 -4.25 15.87
N SER A 103 -14.52 -5.00 15.78
CA SER A 103 -13.39 -4.93 16.72
C SER A 103 -12.71 -3.56 16.70
N THR A 104 -12.55 -2.96 15.51
CA THR A 104 -11.98 -1.63 15.37
C THR A 104 -12.87 -0.57 16.03
N SER A 105 -14.17 -0.60 15.76
CA SER A 105 -15.14 0.31 16.38
C SER A 105 -15.10 0.21 17.91
N GLN A 106 -15.12 -1.01 18.46
CA GLN A 106 -15.01 -1.21 19.90
C GLN A 106 -13.68 -0.69 20.47
N THR A 107 -12.57 -0.97 19.78
CA THR A 107 -11.23 -0.51 20.18
C THR A 107 -11.15 1.03 20.21
N VAL A 108 -11.78 1.71 19.26
CA VAL A 108 -11.85 3.18 19.23
C VAL A 108 -12.66 3.71 20.42
N ILE A 109 -13.83 3.13 20.74
CA ILE A 109 -14.62 3.50 21.93
C ILE A 109 -13.79 3.33 23.21
N ASP A 110 -13.13 2.18 23.35
CA ASP A 110 -12.31 1.88 24.53
C ASP A 110 -11.07 2.79 24.63
N THR A 111 -10.55 3.23 23.48
CA THR A 111 -9.48 4.22 23.41
C THR A 111 -9.95 5.57 23.95
N PHE A 112 -11.10 6.08 23.50
CA PHE A 112 -11.67 7.31 24.05
C PHE A 112 -12.00 7.20 25.53
N ARG A 113 -12.58 6.08 25.96
CA ARG A 113 -12.87 5.83 27.39
C ARG A 113 -11.61 5.88 28.24
N ALA A 114 -10.50 5.31 27.76
CA ALA A 114 -9.22 5.36 28.45
C ALA A 114 -8.57 6.76 28.49
N MET A 115 -8.97 7.64 27.57
CA MET A 115 -8.61 9.06 27.59
C MET A 115 -9.55 9.89 28.48
N GLY A 116 -10.48 9.26 29.23
CA GLY A 116 -11.48 9.95 30.05
C GLY A 116 -12.56 10.66 29.23
N ARG A 117 -12.79 10.23 27.99
CA ARG A 117 -13.80 10.79 27.10
C ARG A 117 -14.90 9.76 26.85
N SER A 118 -16.15 10.16 27.04
CA SER A 118 -17.30 9.36 26.65
C SER A 118 -17.53 9.46 25.15
N ALA A 119 -17.75 8.30 24.52
CA ALA A 119 -17.99 8.18 23.09
C ALA A 119 -19.16 7.22 22.84
N CYS A 120 -20.03 7.57 21.90
CA CYS A 120 -21.19 6.78 21.52
C CYS A 120 -21.06 6.32 20.07
N LYS A 121 -21.51 5.09 19.79
CA LYS A 121 -21.54 4.56 18.42
C LYS A 121 -22.76 5.15 17.69
N THR A 122 -22.55 5.54 16.45
CA THR A 122 -23.56 6.04 15.51
C THR A 122 -23.50 5.20 14.23
N ASP A 123 -24.45 5.39 13.32
CA ASP A 123 -24.49 4.65 12.04
C ASP A 123 -23.25 4.89 11.16
N ARG A 124 -22.66 6.09 11.26
CA ARG A 124 -21.52 6.52 10.43
C ARG A 124 -20.17 6.34 11.12
N GLY A 125 -20.15 6.09 12.42
CA GLY A 125 -18.91 6.10 13.19
C GLY A 125 -19.11 6.28 14.69
N ILE A 126 -18.21 7.03 15.33
CA ILE A 126 -18.20 7.25 16.77
C ILE A 126 -18.21 8.75 17.06
N GLU A 127 -19.23 9.21 17.78
CA GLU A 127 -19.36 10.61 18.19
C GLU A 127 -18.95 10.77 19.65
N LEU A 128 -18.19 11.82 19.98
CA LEU A 128 -17.86 12.16 21.36
C LEU A 128 -19.01 12.98 21.97
N GLU A 129 -19.37 12.74 23.23
CA GLU A 129 -20.53 13.38 23.89
C GLU A 129 -20.53 14.91 23.85
N GLN A 130 -19.34 15.54 23.84
CA GLN A 130 -19.21 17.00 23.77
C GLN A 130 -19.41 17.57 22.36
N LYS A 131 -19.73 16.73 21.36
CA LYS A 131 -19.89 17.09 19.93
C LYS A 131 -18.70 17.85 19.32
N ARG A 132 -17.53 17.75 19.94
CA ARG A 132 -16.31 18.43 19.47
C ARG A 132 -15.59 17.65 18.38
N ALA A 133 -15.82 16.35 18.30
CA ALA A 133 -15.16 15.46 17.35
C ALA A 133 -16.04 14.25 17.02
N PHE A 134 -15.84 13.73 15.81
CA PHE A 134 -16.50 12.57 15.25
C PHE A 134 -15.46 11.71 14.54
N VAL A 135 -15.44 10.40 14.79
CA VAL A 135 -14.60 9.44 14.06
C VAL A 135 -15.47 8.69 13.09
N GLU A 136 -15.37 9.01 11.81
CA GLU A 136 -15.97 8.23 10.74
C GLU A 136 -15.19 6.92 10.58
N ILE A 137 -15.92 5.81 10.44
CA ILE A 137 -15.32 4.47 10.34
C ILE A 137 -15.85 3.79 9.09
N SER A 138 -14.96 3.53 8.14
CA SER A 138 -15.27 2.84 6.89
C SER A 138 -14.45 1.55 6.78
N GLY A 139 -15.10 0.41 6.60
CA GLY A 139 -14.45 -0.89 6.53
C GLY A 139 -14.40 -1.46 5.11
N PHE A 140 -13.34 -2.20 4.79
CA PHE A 140 -13.23 -3.08 3.62
C PHE A 140 -13.14 -4.54 4.09
N PRO A 141 -14.29 -5.26 4.18
CA PRO A 141 -14.36 -6.56 4.85
C PRO A 141 -13.41 -7.62 4.29
N LEU A 142 -13.17 -7.60 2.98
CA LEU A 142 -12.31 -8.59 2.30
C LEU A 142 -10.88 -8.59 2.83
N LEU A 143 -10.34 -7.41 3.15
CA LEU A 143 -8.96 -7.29 3.65
C LEU A 143 -8.89 -7.07 5.16
N ARG A 144 -10.04 -6.95 5.85
CA ARG A 144 -10.08 -6.51 7.25
C ARG A 144 -9.31 -5.19 7.45
N ASN A 145 -9.45 -4.29 6.47
CA ASN A 145 -8.89 -2.94 6.56
C ASN A 145 -10.00 -1.99 7.00
N VAL A 146 -9.70 -1.09 7.92
CA VAL A 146 -10.64 -0.09 8.41
C VAL A 146 -10.00 1.28 8.34
N SER A 147 -10.62 2.19 7.59
CA SER A 147 -10.26 3.59 7.54
C SER A 147 -10.98 4.35 8.65
N LEU A 148 -10.21 5.10 9.43
CA LEU A 148 -10.66 5.98 10.50
C LEU A 148 -10.40 7.41 10.06
N GLN A 149 -11.42 8.25 10.07
CA GLN A 149 -11.29 9.68 9.78
C GLN A 149 -11.83 10.49 10.94
N LEU A 150 -10.95 11.23 11.62
CA LEU A 150 -11.35 12.12 12.71
C LEU A 150 -11.73 13.50 12.14
N VAL A 151 -13.00 13.86 12.29
CA VAL A 151 -13.59 15.15 11.93
C VAL A 151 -13.75 15.98 13.20
N GLY A 152 -13.17 17.17 13.25
CA GLY A 152 -13.17 18.03 14.44
C GLY A 152 -12.06 17.69 15.45
N GLY A 153 -12.17 18.24 16.66
CA GLY A 153 -11.17 18.11 17.73
C GLY A 153 -9.94 19.01 17.55
N ASP A 154 -9.24 19.26 18.65
CA ASP A 154 -7.98 20.02 18.65
C ASP A 154 -6.78 19.16 18.25
N GLU A 155 -5.64 19.83 18.07
CA GLU A 155 -4.36 19.20 17.71
C GLU A 155 -3.73 18.40 18.88
N GLU A 156 -4.31 18.41 20.06
CA GLU A 156 -3.84 17.61 21.18
C GLU A 156 -4.59 16.28 21.24
N LEU A 157 -5.91 16.33 21.02
CA LEU A 157 -6.80 15.18 21.03
C LEU A 157 -6.37 14.13 20.02
N TRP A 158 -6.10 14.51 18.77
CA TRP A 158 -5.72 13.55 17.72
C TRP A 158 -4.34 12.90 17.97
N ARG A 159 -3.32 13.64 18.43
CA ARG A 159 -2.00 13.08 18.78
C ARG A 159 -2.11 12.08 19.93
N THR A 160 -2.89 12.45 20.95
CA THR A 160 -3.15 11.57 22.09
C THR A 160 -3.95 10.34 21.66
N PHE A 161 -4.99 10.53 20.84
CA PHE A 161 -5.79 9.44 20.30
C PHE A 161 -4.96 8.46 19.47
N GLU A 162 -4.14 8.94 18.53
CA GLU A 162 -3.26 8.10 17.71
C GLU A 162 -2.29 7.28 18.57
N SER A 163 -1.65 7.93 19.55
CA SER A 163 -0.72 7.27 20.47
C SER A 163 -1.42 6.16 21.29
N HIS A 164 -2.57 6.47 21.89
CA HIS A 164 -3.34 5.50 22.69
C HIS A 164 -3.93 4.36 21.83
N LEU A 165 -4.42 4.68 20.63
CA LEU A 165 -4.95 3.69 19.70
C LEU A 165 -3.84 2.75 19.23
N SER A 166 -2.69 3.28 18.82
CA SER A 166 -1.52 2.49 18.41
C SER A 166 -1.03 1.59 19.54
N ALA A 167 -0.96 2.09 20.77
CA ALA A 167 -0.57 1.30 21.94
C ALA A 167 -1.55 0.16 22.25
N ARG A 168 -2.86 0.38 22.03
CA ARG A 168 -3.90 -0.64 22.21
C ARG A 168 -3.86 -1.69 21.09
N LEU A 169 -3.74 -1.27 19.83
CA LEU A 169 -3.68 -2.16 18.67
C LEU A 169 -2.50 -3.14 18.77
N LYS A 170 -1.34 -2.69 19.29
CA LYS A 170 -0.18 -3.56 19.54
C LYS A 170 -0.43 -4.69 20.55
N LYS A 171 -1.45 -4.58 21.41
CA LYS A 171 -1.82 -5.60 22.39
C LYS A 171 -2.87 -6.58 21.87
N ILE A 172 -3.49 -6.29 20.73
CA ILE A 172 -4.46 -7.17 20.10
C ILE A 172 -3.68 -8.14 19.23
N GLU A 173 -3.90 -9.43 19.47
CA GLU A 173 -3.44 -10.50 18.58
C GLU A 173 -4.59 -10.85 17.64
N THR A 174 -4.27 -10.97 16.36
CA THR A 174 -5.21 -11.32 15.30
C THR A 174 -4.65 -12.46 14.49
N ASP A 175 -5.49 -13.43 14.17
CA ASP A 175 -5.12 -14.50 13.26
C ASP A 175 -4.79 -13.94 11.87
N PRO A 176 -3.79 -14.51 11.16
CA PRO A 176 -3.51 -14.15 9.78
C PRO A 176 -4.77 -14.28 8.92
N SER A 177 -5.07 -13.26 8.13
CA SER A 177 -6.19 -13.32 7.20
C SER A 177 -5.87 -14.33 6.07
N PRO A 178 -6.77 -15.27 5.72
CA PRO A 178 -6.56 -16.17 4.58
C PRO A 178 -6.39 -15.37 3.27
N MET A 179 -7.03 -14.22 3.16
CA MET A 179 -6.87 -13.31 2.03
C MET A 179 -5.45 -12.73 1.95
N ALA A 180 -4.77 -12.52 3.08
CA ALA A 180 -3.38 -12.07 3.08
C ALA A 180 -2.47 -13.13 2.43
N VAL A 181 -2.68 -14.40 2.78
CA VAL A 181 -1.94 -15.52 2.18
C VAL A 181 -2.23 -15.61 0.68
N SER A 182 -3.51 -15.48 0.27
CA SER A 182 -3.88 -15.45 -1.15
C SER A 182 -3.20 -14.30 -1.91
N LEU A 183 -3.15 -13.09 -1.36
CA LEU A 183 -2.46 -11.95 -1.96
C LEU A 183 -0.96 -12.21 -2.12
N LEU A 184 -0.30 -12.76 -1.10
CA LEU A 184 1.12 -13.12 -1.15
C LEU A 184 1.40 -14.19 -2.22
N LEU A 185 0.54 -15.20 -2.33
CA LEU A 185 0.67 -16.24 -3.36
C LEU A 185 0.49 -15.66 -4.76
N VAL A 186 -0.54 -14.85 -4.99
CA VAL A 186 -0.78 -14.18 -6.28
C VAL A 186 0.40 -13.29 -6.64
N ALA A 187 0.87 -12.46 -5.71
CA ALA A 187 2.05 -11.62 -5.91
C ALA A 187 3.28 -12.44 -6.30
N THR A 188 3.53 -13.54 -5.58
CA THR A 188 4.67 -14.43 -5.85
C THR A 188 4.59 -15.03 -7.24
N VAL A 189 3.42 -15.55 -7.64
CA VAL A 189 3.21 -16.09 -8.99
C VAL A 189 3.41 -15.00 -10.05
N MET A 190 2.89 -13.80 -9.83
CA MET A 190 3.04 -12.67 -10.76
C MET A 190 4.51 -12.23 -10.92
N ILE A 191 5.35 -12.39 -9.90
CA ILE A 191 6.80 -12.09 -10.00
C ILE A 191 7.54 -13.25 -10.69
N VAL A 192 7.29 -14.48 -10.23
CA VAL A 192 8.04 -15.66 -10.65
C VAL A 192 7.74 -16.05 -12.09
N ALA A 193 6.48 -15.95 -12.55
CA ALA A 193 6.10 -16.40 -13.89
C ALA A 193 6.81 -15.62 -15.02
N PRO A 194 6.82 -14.27 -15.05
CA PRO A 194 7.57 -13.51 -16.05
C PRO A 194 9.08 -13.76 -15.97
N MET A 195 9.65 -13.84 -14.75
CA MET A 195 11.06 -14.16 -14.57
C MET A 195 11.43 -15.53 -15.13
N ALA A 196 10.61 -16.55 -14.87
CA ALA A 196 10.83 -17.90 -15.39
C ALA A 196 10.75 -17.93 -16.92
N LEU A 197 9.84 -17.16 -17.52
CA LEU A 197 9.78 -17.00 -18.98
C LEU A 197 11.03 -16.30 -19.53
N MET A 198 11.54 -15.25 -18.87
CA MET A 198 12.77 -14.57 -19.27
C MET A 198 14.00 -15.48 -19.19
N VAL A 199 14.12 -16.28 -18.11
CA VAL A 199 15.26 -17.21 -17.93
C VAL A 199 15.31 -18.27 -19.02
N ARG A 200 14.16 -18.75 -19.51
CA ARG A 200 14.11 -19.71 -20.62
C ARG A 200 14.68 -19.14 -21.91
N ASN A 201 14.60 -17.82 -22.09
CA ASN A 201 15.15 -17.11 -23.26
C ASN A 201 16.59 -16.60 -23.04
N ALA A 202 17.19 -16.84 -21.87
CA ALA A 202 18.54 -16.38 -21.55
C ALA A 202 19.64 -16.88 -22.53
N PRO A 203 19.61 -18.14 -23.03
CA PRO A 203 20.61 -18.60 -24.00
C PRO A 203 20.58 -17.80 -25.32
N GLU A 204 19.41 -17.37 -25.76
CA GLU A 204 19.27 -16.52 -26.96
C GLU A 204 19.87 -15.13 -26.72
N ILE A 205 19.66 -14.56 -25.54
CA ILE A 205 20.25 -13.28 -25.14
C ILE A 205 21.79 -13.37 -25.14
N VAL A 206 22.35 -14.43 -24.56
CA VAL A 206 23.82 -14.65 -24.52
C VAL A 206 24.38 -14.81 -25.94
N ARG A 207 23.67 -15.54 -26.81
CA ARG A 207 24.06 -15.72 -28.20
C ARG A 207 24.09 -14.38 -28.96
N ILE A 208 23.03 -13.57 -28.84
CA ILE A 208 22.96 -12.24 -29.47
C ILE A 208 24.10 -11.34 -29.00
N LEU A 209 24.41 -11.36 -27.70
CA LEU A 209 25.53 -10.59 -27.16
C LEU A 209 26.87 -11.08 -27.72
N THR A 210 27.06 -12.39 -27.83
CA THR A 210 28.31 -12.96 -28.35
C THR A 210 28.48 -12.69 -29.85
N ASP A 211 27.39 -12.67 -30.63
CA ASP A 211 27.43 -12.35 -32.07
C ASP A 211 27.68 -10.84 -32.33
N LEU A 212 27.52 -9.96 -31.32
CA LEU A 212 27.73 -8.52 -31.42
C LEU A 212 29.17 -8.06 -31.10
N PHE A 213 29.98 -8.92 -30.47
CA PHE A 213 31.37 -8.63 -30.07
C PHE A 213 32.36 -9.45 -30.89
#